data_AF-A0A8H4CCB3-F1
#
_entry.id   AF-A0A8H4CCB3-F1
#
_cell.length_a   1.000
_cell.length_b   1.000
_cell.length_c   1.000
_cell.angle_alpha   90.00
_cell.angle_beta   90.00
_cell.angle_gamma   90.00
#
_symmetry.space_group_name_H-M   'P 1'
#
loop_
_entity.id
_entity.type
_entity.pdbx_description
1 polymer ?
#
loop_
_entity_poly.entity_id
_entity_poly.type
_entity_poly.pdbx_seq_one_letter_code
_entity_poly.pdbx_strand_id
1 'polypeptide(L)'
;MPVKTPLTFGDLPAELRLMIWDLAASVRTSRPGLHFIPSYIGNTPYPVTIKDVDVSSIAGNGSEYLLDAGLWTACRDSREAMKKKWKEVKRKYVHNVGPIRRDLTPSRIGLICEGDKTYGFSVNPLEDLLCLQIPQDATYNDFTSRIKLPFWNDYWYGQRGYRSIAFEFDNSWAFDPSSKPIAELRQTPGPRACFLNLLMDMTARSEDDGRGEAFETLSLVDRSVLRRPDCRKYWGERVFHAQNRKFGRVYDQSDVARGFPTSSMNALEFLNILKEEIPHLWFKIRCDIAVFARNSKLKSKPRPKHRPKRVKTGKVRVERI
;
A
#
# COMPACT_ATOMS: atom_id res chain seq x y z
N MET A 1 48.91 3.95 7.98
CA MET A 1 48.02 2.86 8.44
C MET A 1 47.17 2.43 7.25
N PRO A 2 47.11 1.13 6.89
CA PRO A 2 46.30 0.67 5.77
C PRO A 2 44.81 0.89 6.10
N VAL A 3 44.09 1.50 5.16
CA VAL A 3 42.64 1.65 5.24
C VAL A 3 42.03 0.25 5.12
N LYS A 4 41.48 -0.29 6.22
CA LYS A 4 40.73 -1.54 6.17
C LYS A 4 39.54 -1.33 5.23
N THR A 5 39.43 -2.15 4.19
CA THR A 5 38.24 -2.21 3.36
C THR A 5 37.03 -2.57 4.22
N PRO A 6 35.88 -1.93 3.98
CA PRO A 6 34.66 -2.27 4.70
C PRO A 6 34.29 -3.73 4.43
N LEU A 7 33.94 -4.47 5.49
CA LEU A 7 33.38 -5.81 5.40
C LEU A 7 32.14 -5.79 4.52
N THR A 8 32.08 -6.67 3.53
CA THR A 8 30.89 -6.87 2.71
C THR A 8 29.96 -7.90 3.36
N PHE A 9 28.70 -7.95 2.94
CA PHE A 9 27.77 -8.97 3.42
C PHE A 9 28.26 -10.40 3.12
N GLY A 10 28.97 -10.59 2.00
CA GLY A 10 29.54 -11.89 1.61
C GLY A 10 30.64 -12.37 2.56
N ASP A 11 31.33 -11.45 3.23
CA ASP A 11 32.43 -11.76 4.16
C ASP A 11 31.94 -12.21 5.54
N LEU A 12 30.62 -12.16 5.79
CA LEU A 12 30.03 -12.58 7.05
C LEU A 12 30.00 -14.11 7.17
N PRO A 13 30.24 -14.66 8.39
CA PRO A 13 29.96 -16.05 8.71
C PRO A 13 28.57 -16.47 8.26
N ALA A 14 28.43 -17.72 7.82
CA ALA A 14 27.18 -18.24 7.26
C ALA A 14 26.01 -18.09 8.23
N GLU A 15 26.25 -18.29 9.53
CA GLU A 15 25.29 -18.16 10.61
C GLU A 15 24.72 -16.73 10.66
N LEU A 16 25.57 -15.71 10.57
CA LEU A 16 25.14 -14.32 10.57
C LEU A 16 24.36 -13.97 9.30
N ARG A 17 24.79 -14.44 8.12
CA ARG A 17 24.05 -14.23 6.88
C ARG A 17 22.65 -14.85 6.95
N LEU A 18 22.54 -16.07 7.46
CA LEU A 18 21.26 -16.75 7.66
C LEU A 18 20.37 -16.04 8.67
N MET A 19 20.92 -15.57 9.80
CA MET A 19 20.17 -14.78 10.78
C MET A 19 19.62 -13.49 10.18
N ILE A 20 20.41 -12.80 9.35
CA ILE A 20 19.98 -11.57 8.67
C ILE A 20 18.84 -11.86 7.69
N TRP A 21 18.93 -12.94 6.90
CA TRP A 21 17.86 -13.32 5.98
C TRP A 21 16.58 -13.77 6.70
N ASP A 22 16.70 -14.57 7.75
CA ASP A 22 15.55 -14.98 8.57
C ASP A 22 14.89 -13.76 9.23
N LEU A 23 15.67 -12.77 9.69
CA LEU A 23 15.14 -11.52 10.22
C LEU A 23 14.44 -10.70 9.14
N ALA A 24 15.04 -10.52 7.96
CA ALA A 24 14.46 -9.77 6.86
C ALA A 24 13.12 -10.37 6.41
N ALA A 25 13.06 -11.69 6.24
CA ALA A 25 11.84 -12.41 5.89
C ALA A 25 10.78 -12.36 7.02
N SER A 26 11.21 -12.35 8.29
CA SER A 26 10.31 -12.20 9.44
C SER A 26 9.70 -10.80 9.53
N VAL A 27 10.49 -9.74 9.29
CA VAL A 27 9.99 -8.36 9.29
C VAL A 27 8.87 -8.19 8.27
N ARG A 28 9.01 -8.81 7.09
CA ARG A 28 7.96 -8.75 6.07
C ARG A 28 6.69 -9.49 6.49
N THR A 29 6.82 -10.74 6.93
CA THR A 29 5.68 -11.59 7.28
C THR A 29 4.94 -11.15 8.55
N SER A 30 5.50 -10.21 9.31
CA SER A 30 4.91 -9.70 10.55
C SER A 30 4.22 -8.34 10.40
N ARG A 31 4.27 -7.71 9.22
CA ARG A 31 3.65 -6.42 9.00
C ARG A 31 2.76 -6.40 7.74
N PRO A 32 1.54 -5.84 7.84
CA PRO A 32 0.71 -5.53 6.68
C PRO A 32 1.45 -4.66 5.66
N GLY A 33 1.48 -5.10 4.41
CA GLY A 33 1.97 -4.35 3.26
C GLY A 33 0.85 -3.58 2.57
N LEU A 34 1.18 -2.43 1.98
CA LEU A 34 0.36 -1.76 0.97
C LEU A 34 0.96 -2.04 -0.40
N HIS A 35 0.12 -2.47 -1.33
CA HIS A 35 0.52 -2.87 -2.67
C HIS A 35 -0.25 -2.08 -3.72
N PHE A 36 0.44 -1.24 -4.47
CA PHE A 36 -0.05 -0.56 -5.65
C PHE A 36 0.03 -1.50 -6.85
N ILE A 37 -1.13 -1.96 -7.29
CA ILE A 37 -1.29 -2.90 -8.40
C ILE A 37 -1.82 -2.14 -9.61
N PRO A 38 -1.04 -2.02 -10.71
CA PRO A 38 -1.54 -1.45 -11.95
C PRO A 38 -2.65 -2.33 -12.52
N SER A 39 -3.76 -1.71 -12.96
CA SER A 39 -4.87 -2.42 -13.59
C SER A 39 -4.58 -2.82 -15.05
N TYR A 40 -3.43 -2.43 -15.62
CA TYR A 40 -3.00 -2.91 -16.93
C TYR A 40 -2.37 -4.30 -16.77
N ILE A 41 -3.23 -5.28 -16.67
CA ILE A 41 -2.87 -6.69 -16.62
C ILE A 41 -3.49 -7.28 -17.87
N GLY A 42 -2.66 -7.76 -18.79
CA GLY A 42 -3.11 -8.30 -20.06
C GLY A 42 -4.15 -9.41 -19.90
N ASN A 43 -4.75 -9.83 -21.01
CA ASN A 43 -5.85 -10.81 -21.13
C ASN A 43 -5.60 -12.21 -20.51
N THR A 44 -4.61 -12.40 -19.66
CA THR A 44 -4.35 -13.67 -18.99
C THR A 44 -5.32 -13.90 -17.82
N PRO A 45 -6.06 -15.01 -17.79
CA PRO A 45 -7.07 -15.32 -16.76
C PRO A 45 -6.48 -15.73 -15.38
N TYR A 46 -5.18 -15.49 -15.15
CA TYR A 46 -4.45 -15.88 -13.95
C TYR A 46 -4.21 -14.68 -13.04
N PRO A 47 -4.05 -14.88 -11.71
CA PRO A 47 -3.77 -13.79 -10.79
C PRO A 47 -2.58 -13.01 -11.31
N VAL A 48 -2.81 -11.71 -11.50
CA VAL A 48 -1.89 -10.66 -11.92
C VAL A 48 -0.56 -11.25 -12.38
N THR A 49 -0.46 -11.69 -13.62
CA THR A 49 0.89 -12.01 -14.10
C THR A 49 1.52 -10.69 -14.44
N ILE A 50 2.30 -10.15 -13.51
CA ILE A 50 3.27 -9.11 -13.81
C ILE A 50 4.33 -9.75 -14.73
N LYS A 51 3.97 -10.08 -15.98
CA LYS A 51 4.95 -10.40 -17.00
C LYS A 51 5.53 -9.07 -17.44
N ASP A 52 6.85 -9.04 -17.55
CA ASP A 52 7.54 -7.94 -18.23
C ASP A 52 7.30 -6.56 -17.61
N VAL A 53 7.18 -6.49 -16.28
CA VAL A 53 7.42 -5.22 -15.62
C VAL A 53 8.89 -4.91 -15.76
N ASP A 54 9.16 -4.07 -16.75
CA ASP A 54 10.39 -3.31 -16.84
C ASP A 54 10.64 -2.68 -15.47
N VAL A 55 11.84 -2.86 -14.92
CA VAL A 55 12.26 -2.23 -13.67
C VAL A 55 12.03 -0.71 -13.72
N SER A 56 12.07 -0.11 -14.92
CA SER A 56 11.70 1.29 -15.14
C SER A 56 10.22 1.59 -14.86
N SER A 57 9.31 0.65 -15.13
CA SER A 57 7.87 0.76 -14.79
C SER A 57 7.57 0.53 -13.30
N ILE A 58 8.54 -0.02 -12.55
CA ILE A 58 8.52 -0.07 -11.07
C ILE A 58 9.04 1.25 -10.48
N ALA A 59 9.70 2.11 -11.26
CA ALA A 59 10.22 3.37 -10.74
C ALA A 59 9.06 4.22 -10.18
N GLY A 60 9.03 4.39 -8.85
CA GLY A 60 7.94 5.07 -8.15
C GLY A 60 6.83 4.16 -7.62
N ASN A 61 6.85 2.85 -7.89
CA ASN A 61 5.91 1.90 -7.30
C ASN A 61 6.22 1.68 -5.81
N GLY A 62 5.40 2.29 -4.96
CA GLY A 62 5.46 2.27 -3.50
C GLY A 62 5.40 0.90 -2.81
N SER A 63 5.14 -0.17 -3.54
CA SER A 63 4.62 -1.40 -2.95
C SER A 63 5.60 -2.17 -2.08
N GLU A 64 5.07 -2.74 -1.01
CA GLU A 64 5.84 -3.62 -0.13
C GLU A 64 6.25 -4.94 -0.82
N TYR A 65 5.51 -5.37 -1.84
CA TYR A 65 5.83 -6.61 -2.57
C TYR A 65 7.19 -6.53 -3.28
N LEU A 66 7.74 -5.34 -3.51
CA LEU A 66 9.07 -5.18 -4.08
C LEU A 66 10.18 -5.62 -3.14
N LEU A 67 9.95 -5.51 -1.82
CA LEU A 67 10.85 -6.13 -0.84
C LEU A 67 10.77 -7.65 -0.93
N ASP A 68 9.58 -8.21 -1.14
CA ASP A 68 9.39 -9.65 -1.32
C ASP A 68 10.12 -10.10 -2.58
N ALA A 69 9.91 -9.39 -3.69
CA ALA A 69 10.61 -9.58 -4.95
C ALA A 69 12.13 -9.62 -4.75
N GLY A 70 12.68 -8.62 -4.05
CA GLY A 70 14.10 -8.56 -3.71
C GLY A 70 14.56 -9.76 -2.86
N LEU A 71 13.80 -10.14 -1.83
CA LEU A 71 14.16 -11.28 -0.97
C LEU A 71 14.08 -12.63 -1.71
N TRP A 72 13.13 -12.80 -2.64
CA TRP A 72 13.01 -14.00 -3.45
C TRP A 72 14.14 -14.15 -4.48
N THR A 73 14.68 -13.03 -4.96
CA THR A 73 15.67 -12.98 -6.05
C THR A 73 17.11 -12.77 -5.60
N ALA A 74 17.36 -12.16 -4.43
CA ALA A 74 18.69 -11.74 -3.99
C ALA A 74 19.75 -12.87 -4.00
N CYS A 75 19.47 -14.01 -3.38
CA CYS A 75 20.34 -15.18 -3.40
C CYS A 75 19.58 -16.45 -2.93
N ARG A 76 20.24 -17.61 -3.01
CA ARG A 76 19.68 -18.90 -2.55
C ARG A 76 19.28 -18.85 -1.07
N ASP A 77 20.15 -18.32 -0.19
CA ASP A 77 19.91 -18.30 1.25
C ASP A 77 18.68 -17.44 1.61
N SER A 78 18.57 -16.25 0.99
CA SER A 78 17.41 -15.36 1.15
C SER A 78 16.11 -16.04 0.70
N ARG A 79 16.16 -16.75 -0.44
CA ARG A 79 15.01 -17.48 -0.97
C ARG A 79 14.55 -18.61 -0.04
N GLU A 80 15.47 -19.36 0.54
CA GLU A 80 15.12 -20.42 1.51
C GLU A 80 14.53 -19.84 2.80
N ALA A 81 15.03 -18.71 3.28
CA ALA A 81 14.44 -17.98 4.41
C ALA A 81 12.99 -17.55 4.11
N MET A 82 12.73 -17.00 2.91
CA MET A 82 11.37 -16.65 2.47
C MET A 82 10.46 -17.87 2.39
N LYS A 83 10.90 -18.98 1.79
CA LYS A 83 10.12 -20.23 1.73
C LYS A 83 9.74 -20.73 3.12
N LYS A 84 10.69 -20.72 4.06
CA LYS A 84 10.46 -21.12 5.46
C LYS A 84 9.38 -20.25 6.10
N LYS A 85 9.48 -18.93 5.96
CA LYS A 85 8.52 -17.98 6.53
C LYS A 85 7.14 -18.06 5.90
N TRP A 86 7.06 -18.22 4.58
CA TRP A 86 5.76 -18.36 3.91
C TRP A 86 5.02 -19.64 4.27
N LYS A 87 5.74 -20.73 4.57
CA LYS A 87 5.14 -21.96 5.14
C LYS A 87 4.52 -21.71 6.51
N GLU A 88 5.07 -20.78 7.32
CA GLU A 88 4.47 -20.39 8.60
C GLU A 88 3.20 -19.56 8.40
N VAL A 89 3.22 -18.58 7.49
CA VAL A 89 2.04 -17.77 7.15
C VAL A 89 0.91 -18.67 6.61
N LYS A 90 1.22 -19.59 5.70
CA LYS A 90 0.24 -20.55 5.16
C LYS A 90 -0.40 -21.41 6.26
N ARG A 91 0.39 -21.87 7.24
CA ARG A 91 -0.13 -22.63 8.39
C ARG A 91 -1.12 -21.80 9.22
N LYS A 92 -0.81 -20.53 9.49
CA LYS A 92 -1.73 -19.60 10.18
C LYS A 92 -3.02 -19.38 9.39
N TYR A 93 -2.90 -19.21 8.07
CA TYR A 93 -4.05 -19.03 7.18
C TYR A 93 -5.01 -20.23 7.21
N VAL A 94 -4.48 -21.45 7.05
CA VAL A 94 -5.27 -22.70 7.11
C VAL A 94 -5.96 -22.86 8.47
N HIS A 95 -5.31 -22.43 9.55
CA HIS A 95 -5.94 -22.46 10.87
C HIS A 95 -7.11 -21.48 10.99
N ASN A 96 -6.95 -20.24 10.50
CA ASN A 96 -7.95 -19.18 10.67
C ASN A 96 -9.16 -19.28 9.73
N VAL A 97 -9.02 -19.92 8.57
CA VAL A 97 -10.08 -20.00 7.55
C VAL A 97 -10.65 -21.41 7.41
N GLY A 98 -10.12 -22.38 8.15
CA GLY A 98 -10.50 -23.78 8.06
C GLY A 98 -9.74 -24.54 6.94
N PRO A 99 -9.97 -25.85 6.81
CA PRO A 99 -9.32 -26.70 5.81
C PRO A 99 -9.83 -26.36 4.42
N ILE A 100 -9.31 -25.29 3.84
CA ILE A 100 -9.48 -25.00 2.41
C ILE A 100 -8.73 -26.07 1.63
N ARG A 101 -9.30 -26.52 0.51
CA ARG A 101 -8.70 -27.53 -0.39
C ARG A 101 -7.22 -27.21 -0.63
N ARG A 102 -6.39 -28.26 -0.63
CA ARG A 102 -4.92 -28.28 -0.40
C ARG A 102 -4.06 -27.40 -1.33
N ASP A 103 -4.66 -26.73 -2.32
CA ASP A 103 -3.97 -26.06 -3.42
C ASP A 103 -4.01 -24.53 -3.36
N LEU A 104 -4.25 -23.95 -2.18
CA LEU A 104 -3.86 -22.56 -1.89
C LEU A 104 -2.33 -22.45 -1.93
N THR A 105 -1.76 -22.47 -3.12
CA THR A 105 -0.55 -21.71 -3.34
C THR A 105 -0.93 -20.25 -3.06
N PRO A 106 -0.24 -19.56 -2.13
CA PRO A 106 -0.56 -18.17 -1.81
C PRO A 106 -0.63 -17.41 -3.12
N SER A 107 -1.75 -16.75 -3.39
CA SER A 107 -2.06 -16.14 -4.67
C SER A 107 -0.83 -15.40 -5.16
N ARG A 108 -0.19 -15.97 -6.18
CA ARG A 108 0.96 -15.32 -6.82
C ARG A 108 0.39 -14.07 -7.47
N ILE A 109 0.70 -12.91 -6.91
CA ILE A 109 0.28 -11.60 -7.46
C ILE A 109 1.21 -11.17 -8.58
N GLY A 110 2.31 -11.85 -8.77
CA GLY A 110 3.16 -11.56 -9.90
C GLY A 110 4.22 -12.60 -10.07
N LEU A 111 4.82 -12.52 -11.25
CA LEU A 111 6.02 -13.23 -11.60
C LEU A 111 7.12 -12.19 -11.77
N ILE A 112 8.35 -12.56 -11.46
CA ILE A 112 9.55 -11.79 -11.72
C ILE A 112 10.40 -12.69 -12.59
N CYS A 113 10.71 -12.23 -13.79
CA CYS A 113 11.58 -12.96 -14.70
C CYS A 113 13.03 -12.51 -14.48
N GLU A 114 13.94 -13.46 -14.31
CA GLU A 114 15.40 -13.24 -14.23
C GLU A 114 16.04 -14.23 -15.20
N GLY A 115 16.35 -13.77 -16.42
CA GLY A 115 16.80 -14.65 -17.50
C GLY A 115 15.73 -15.68 -17.87
N ASP A 116 16.08 -16.97 -17.76
CA ASP A 116 15.19 -18.11 -18.02
C ASP A 116 14.34 -18.53 -16.80
N LYS A 117 14.54 -17.89 -15.65
CA LYS A 117 13.85 -18.24 -14.40
C LYS A 117 12.72 -17.28 -14.11
N THR A 118 11.64 -17.83 -13.56
CA THR A 118 10.47 -17.06 -13.16
C THR A 118 10.17 -17.28 -11.69
N TYR A 119 10.19 -16.19 -10.91
CA TYR A 119 9.91 -16.19 -9.48
C TYR A 119 8.55 -15.59 -9.21
N GLY A 120 7.65 -16.38 -8.63
CA GLY A 120 6.42 -15.82 -8.11
C GLY A 120 6.68 -14.99 -6.86
N PHE A 121 6.05 -13.84 -6.73
CA PHE A 121 5.88 -13.17 -5.44
C PHE A 121 4.40 -13.18 -5.05
N SER A 122 4.15 -13.08 -3.75
CA SER A 122 2.81 -13.16 -3.16
C SER A 122 2.62 -11.98 -2.21
N VAL A 123 1.37 -11.63 -1.97
CA VAL A 123 0.99 -10.80 -0.80
C VAL A 123 0.14 -11.65 0.13
N ASN A 124 -0.04 -11.19 1.37
CA ASN A 124 -0.94 -11.80 2.33
C ASN A 124 -2.38 -11.28 2.13
N PRO A 125 -3.32 -12.05 1.56
CA PRO A 125 -4.66 -11.55 1.26
C PRO A 125 -5.51 -11.17 2.49
N LEU A 126 -5.13 -11.64 3.68
CA LEU A 126 -5.85 -11.35 4.92
C LEU A 126 -5.37 -10.06 5.59
N GLU A 127 -4.09 -9.74 5.44
CA GLU A 127 -3.44 -8.68 6.21
C GLU A 127 -3.01 -7.50 5.35
N ASP A 128 -2.63 -7.74 4.09
CA ASP A 128 -2.14 -6.70 3.20
C ASP A 128 -3.29 -5.89 2.56
N LEU A 129 -3.03 -4.63 2.23
CA LEU A 129 -3.95 -3.72 1.53
C LEU A 129 -3.56 -3.65 0.05
N LEU A 130 -4.49 -4.03 -0.83
CA LEU A 130 -4.31 -3.89 -2.27
C LEU A 130 -4.89 -2.57 -2.78
N CYS A 131 -4.03 -1.64 -3.16
CA CYS A 131 -4.41 -0.40 -3.83
C CYS A 131 -4.42 -0.60 -5.35
N LEU A 132 -5.60 -0.53 -5.95
CA LEU A 132 -5.80 -0.73 -7.39
C LEU A 132 -5.57 0.60 -8.13
N GLN A 133 -4.66 0.59 -9.10
CA GLN A 133 -4.37 1.76 -9.94
C GLN A 133 -5.10 1.61 -11.27
N ILE A 134 -6.27 2.22 -11.34
CA ILE A 134 -7.18 2.13 -12.49
C ILE A 134 -6.85 3.23 -13.51
N PRO A 135 -6.81 2.94 -14.83
CA PRO A 135 -6.70 3.97 -15.87
C PRO A 135 -7.87 4.96 -15.82
N GLN A 136 -7.62 6.21 -16.21
CA GLN A 136 -8.65 7.26 -16.21
C GLN A 136 -9.77 7.02 -17.23
N ASP A 137 -9.51 6.23 -18.26
CA ASP A 137 -10.45 5.85 -19.31
C ASP A 137 -11.14 4.50 -19.06
N ALA A 138 -10.78 3.78 -17.99
CA ALA A 138 -11.35 2.46 -17.73
C ALA A 138 -12.81 2.57 -17.26
N THR A 139 -13.68 1.77 -17.88
CA THR A 139 -15.06 1.61 -17.39
C THR A 139 -15.12 0.62 -16.23
N TYR A 140 -16.23 0.60 -15.50
CA TYR A 140 -16.44 -0.43 -14.47
C TYR A 140 -16.46 -1.84 -15.06
N ASN A 141 -16.97 -2.01 -16.29
CA ASN A 141 -16.97 -3.30 -16.97
C ASN A 141 -15.55 -3.73 -17.40
N ASP A 142 -14.71 -2.79 -17.84
CA ASP A 142 -13.28 -3.06 -18.06
C ASP A 142 -12.62 -3.53 -16.77
N PHE A 143 -12.89 -2.83 -15.66
CA PHE A 143 -12.37 -3.18 -14.34
C PHE A 143 -12.83 -4.58 -13.91
N THR A 144 -14.12 -4.90 -14.03
CA THR A 144 -14.67 -6.18 -13.60
C THR A 144 -14.26 -7.36 -14.46
N SER A 145 -14.11 -7.14 -15.76
CA SER A 145 -13.67 -8.18 -16.70
C SER A 145 -12.17 -8.45 -16.63
N ARG A 146 -11.34 -7.41 -16.44
CA ARG A 146 -9.87 -7.52 -16.43
C ARG A 146 -9.33 -7.94 -15.09
N ILE A 147 -9.88 -7.39 -14.01
CA ILE A 147 -9.43 -7.75 -12.68
C ILE A 147 -10.33 -8.87 -12.19
N LYS A 148 -9.93 -10.13 -12.41
CA LYS A 148 -10.48 -11.24 -11.62
C LYS A 148 -9.95 -11.12 -10.20
N LEU A 149 -10.50 -10.16 -9.46
CA LEU A 149 -10.20 -10.06 -8.05
C LEU A 149 -10.67 -11.37 -7.43
N PRO A 150 -9.85 -12.06 -6.63
CA PRO A 150 -10.17 -13.41 -6.15
C PRO A 150 -11.47 -13.48 -5.34
N PHE A 151 -12.02 -12.35 -4.91
CA PHE A 151 -13.33 -12.31 -4.26
C PHE A 151 -14.53 -12.39 -5.22
N TRP A 152 -14.36 -12.15 -6.53
CA TRP A 152 -15.47 -12.20 -7.48
C TRP A 152 -15.79 -13.62 -7.98
N ASN A 153 -14.91 -14.60 -7.76
CA ASN A 153 -15.06 -15.91 -8.41
C ASN A 153 -14.91 -17.14 -7.50
N ASP A 154 -15.02 -16.98 -6.17
CA ASP A 154 -14.67 -18.06 -5.22
C ASP A 154 -15.81 -18.74 -4.46
N TYR A 155 -17.04 -18.71 -5.00
CA TYR A 155 -18.02 -19.72 -4.59
C TYR A 155 -17.55 -21.15 -4.94
N TRP A 156 -16.69 -21.32 -5.95
CA TRP A 156 -16.24 -22.65 -6.39
C TRP A 156 -14.93 -23.15 -5.75
N TYR A 157 -14.09 -22.27 -5.20
CA TYR A 157 -12.80 -22.68 -4.60
C TYR A 157 -12.67 -22.41 -3.10
N GLY A 158 -13.68 -21.82 -2.45
CA GLY A 158 -13.70 -21.63 -1.00
C GLY A 158 -12.57 -20.74 -0.48
N GLN A 159 -11.96 -19.91 -1.33
CA GLN A 159 -11.01 -18.92 -0.85
C GLN A 159 -11.80 -17.68 -0.42
N ARG A 160 -11.68 -17.31 0.85
CA ARG A 160 -12.03 -15.97 1.29
C ARG A 160 -11.02 -15.03 0.60
N GLY A 161 -11.46 -14.30 -0.43
CA GLY A 161 -10.62 -13.39 -1.22
C GLY A 161 -9.96 -12.28 -0.40
N TYR A 162 -9.38 -11.28 -1.06
CA TYR A 162 -8.75 -10.14 -0.37
C TYR A 162 -9.72 -9.44 0.58
N ARG A 163 -9.30 -9.25 1.83
CA ARG A 163 -10.13 -8.58 2.86
C ARG A 163 -10.10 -7.05 2.76
N SER A 164 -9.03 -6.51 2.19
CA SER A 164 -8.75 -5.08 2.19
C SER A 164 -8.33 -4.61 0.80
N ILE A 165 -9.17 -3.78 0.19
CA ILE A 165 -8.92 -3.17 -1.12
C ILE A 165 -8.93 -1.66 -0.94
N ALA A 166 -8.13 -0.97 -1.73
CA ALA A 166 -8.14 0.48 -1.80
C ALA A 166 -8.09 0.99 -3.23
N PHE A 167 -8.48 2.24 -3.39
CA PHE A 167 -8.24 3.04 -4.59
C PHE A 167 -7.37 4.23 -4.21
N GLU A 168 -6.51 4.68 -5.11
CA GLU A 168 -5.78 5.93 -4.90
C GLU A 168 -6.74 7.11 -5.15
N PHE A 169 -6.92 7.96 -4.13
CA PHE A 169 -7.76 9.14 -4.26
C PHE A 169 -7.03 10.22 -5.04
N ASP A 170 -7.77 10.89 -5.91
CA ASP A 170 -7.30 12.02 -6.69
C ASP A 170 -8.25 13.21 -6.51
N ASN A 171 -7.70 14.43 -6.40
CA ASN A 171 -8.50 15.61 -6.12
C ASN A 171 -9.52 15.94 -7.24
N SER A 172 -9.34 15.42 -8.45
CA SER A 172 -10.36 15.49 -9.52
C SER A 172 -11.66 14.74 -9.17
N TRP A 173 -11.64 13.92 -8.12
CA TRP A 173 -12.84 13.24 -7.63
C TRP A 173 -13.81 14.20 -6.95
N ALA A 174 -13.34 15.39 -6.54
CA ALA A 174 -14.14 16.43 -5.94
C ALA A 174 -15.41 16.71 -6.75
N PHE A 175 -16.53 16.83 -6.07
CA PHE A 175 -17.82 17.17 -6.66
C PHE A 175 -18.68 17.94 -5.67
N ASP A 176 -19.62 18.73 -6.18
CA ASP A 176 -20.67 19.32 -5.35
C ASP A 176 -21.93 18.44 -5.45
N PRO A 177 -22.37 17.81 -4.33
CA PRO A 177 -23.54 16.94 -4.32
C PRO A 177 -24.83 17.65 -4.76
N SER A 178 -24.91 18.97 -4.58
CA SER A 178 -26.04 19.80 -5.02
C SER A 178 -26.13 19.91 -6.54
N SER A 179 -24.99 19.76 -7.22
CA SER A 179 -24.86 19.97 -8.67
C SER A 179 -24.81 18.67 -9.47
N LYS A 180 -24.26 17.60 -8.88
CA LYS A 180 -24.00 16.33 -9.57
C LYS A 180 -24.40 15.14 -8.71
N PRO A 181 -25.45 14.39 -9.10
CA PRO A 181 -25.85 13.21 -8.36
C PRO A 181 -24.79 12.11 -8.50
N ILE A 182 -24.66 11.26 -7.48
CA ILE A 182 -23.73 10.11 -7.48
C ILE A 182 -23.93 9.20 -8.70
N ALA A 183 -25.16 9.09 -9.20
CA ALA A 183 -25.48 8.33 -10.41
C ALA A 183 -24.70 8.81 -11.65
N GLU A 184 -24.45 10.11 -11.80
CA GLU A 184 -23.65 10.68 -12.89
C GLU A 184 -22.16 10.37 -12.71
N LEU A 185 -21.65 10.49 -11.48
CA LEU A 185 -20.25 10.20 -11.16
C LEU A 185 -19.88 8.75 -11.44
N ARG A 186 -20.84 7.82 -11.31
CA ARG A 186 -20.69 6.39 -11.63
C ARG A 186 -20.61 6.08 -13.12
N GLN A 187 -21.07 6.98 -13.97
CA GLN A 187 -21.09 6.79 -15.43
C GLN A 187 -19.81 7.33 -16.09
N THR A 188 -19.11 8.26 -15.42
CA THR A 188 -17.86 8.83 -15.94
C THR A 188 -16.73 7.80 -15.82
N PRO A 189 -16.06 7.38 -16.90
CA PRO A 189 -14.94 6.43 -16.80
C PRO A 189 -13.86 6.88 -15.80
N GLY A 190 -13.14 5.89 -15.28
CA GLY A 190 -11.98 6.10 -14.43
C GLY A 190 -12.12 5.57 -12.99
N PRO A 191 -11.07 5.79 -12.17
CA PRO A 191 -10.97 5.26 -10.81
C PRO A 191 -12.16 5.58 -9.91
N ARG A 192 -12.70 6.80 -9.99
CA ARG A 192 -13.83 7.25 -9.17
C ARG A 192 -15.08 6.42 -9.44
N ALA A 193 -15.45 6.24 -10.70
CA ALA A 193 -16.60 5.41 -11.04
C ALA A 193 -16.38 3.96 -10.69
N CYS A 194 -15.17 3.42 -10.86
CA CYS A 194 -14.87 2.06 -10.45
C CYS A 194 -15.03 1.87 -8.93
N PHE A 195 -14.54 2.81 -8.12
CA PHE A 195 -14.73 2.82 -6.68
C PHE A 195 -16.22 2.86 -6.31
N LEU A 196 -16.97 3.81 -6.87
CA LEU A 196 -18.39 3.98 -6.57
C LEU A 196 -19.22 2.77 -7.01
N ASN A 197 -18.97 2.20 -8.19
CA ASN A 197 -19.69 1.00 -8.63
C ASN A 197 -19.32 -0.23 -7.79
N LEU A 198 -18.05 -0.40 -7.41
CA LEU A 198 -17.65 -1.48 -6.50
C LEU A 198 -18.33 -1.33 -5.13
N LEU A 199 -18.41 -0.10 -4.61
CA LEU A 199 -19.12 0.22 -3.36
C LEU A 199 -20.59 -0.23 -3.39
N MET A 200 -21.28 0.05 -4.51
CA MET A 200 -22.68 -0.33 -4.70
C MET A 200 -22.83 -1.86 -4.85
N ASP A 201 -21.97 -2.51 -5.63
CA ASP A 201 -21.99 -3.96 -5.81
C ASP A 201 -21.71 -4.71 -4.50
N MET A 202 -20.75 -4.22 -3.71
CA MET A 202 -20.44 -4.76 -2.38
C MET A 202 -21.65 -4.66 -1.44
N THR A 203 -22.42 -3.59 -1.56
CA THR A 203 -23.64 -3.42 -0.76
C THR A 203 -24.70 -4.41 -1.16
N ALA A 204 -25.03 -4.48 -2.46
CA ALA A 204 -26.11 -5.32 -2.96
C ALA A 204 -25.91 -6.78 -2.51
N ARG A 205 -24.68 -7.29 -2.63
CA ARG A 205 -24.33 -8.65 -2.18
C ARG A 205 -24.47 -8.86 -0.67
N SER A 206 -24.17 -7.85 0.13
CA SER A 206 -24.30 -7.96 1.59
C SER A 206 -25.75 -8.12 2.04
N GLU A 207 -26.72 -7.70 1.23
CA GLU A 207 -28.15 -7.86 1.54
C GLU A 207 -28.62 -9.28 1.20
N ASP A 208 -28.13 -9.85 0.10
CA ASP A 208 -28.54 -11.17 -0.38
C ASP A 208 -27.98 -12.35 0.44
N ASP A 209 -26.74 -12.26 0.93
CA ASP A 209 -26.05 -13.46 1.42
C ASP A 209 -26.53 -13.96 2.79
N GLY A 210 -27.28 -13.16 3.56
CA GLY A 210 -27.83 -13.51 4.89
C GLY A 210 -26.81 -13.92 5.97
N ARG A 211 -25.55 -14.19 5.59
CA ARG A 211 -24.45 -14.65 6.43
C ARG A 211 -23.55 -13.51 6.92
N GLY A 212 -23.78 -12.27 6.46
CA GLY A 212 -23.07 -11.07 6.93
C GLY A 212 -21.55 -11.07 6.70
N GLU A 213 -20.97 -12.10 6.06
CA GLU A 213 -19.53 -12.18 5.77
C GLU A 213 -19.16 -11.43 4.47
N ALA A 214 -19.69 -10.21 4.30
CA ALA A 214 -19.23 -9.31 3.26
C ALA A 214 -17.88 -8.69 3.67
N PHE A 215 -17.02 -8.47 2.68
CA PHE A 215 -15.78 -7.68 2.69
C PHE A 215 -15.48 -6.86 3.96
N GLU A 216 -14.28 -6.99 4.53
CA GLU A 216 -13.95 -6.22 5.74
C GLU A 216 -13.76 -4.71 5.45
N THR A 217 -13.20 -4.33 4.29
CA THR A 217 -12.67 -2.96 4.08
C THR A 217 -12.52 -2.57 2.60
N LEU A 218 -13.14 -1.46 2.19
CA LEU A 218 -12.89 -0.73 0.93
C LEU A 218 -12.41 0.69 1.25
N SER A 219 -11.15 0.98 0.96
CA SER A 219 -10.43 2.16 1.44
C SER A 219 -10.05 3.15 0.33
N LEU A 220 -9.66 4.37 0.71
CA LEU A 220 -9.07 5.35 -0.18
C LEU A 220 -7.66 5.71 0.29
N VAL A 221 -6.67 5.62 -0.58
CA VAL A 221 -5.31 6.07 -0.28
C VAL A 221 -5.18 7.52 -0.72
N ASP A 222 -5.13 8.45 0.22
CA ASP A 222 -4.87 9.86 -0.07
C ASP A 222 -3.45 10.23 0.37
N ARG A 223 -2.59 10.49 -0.64
CA ARG A 223 -1.19 10.85 -0.41
C ARG A 223 -1.01 12.32 -0.04
N SER A 224 -2.02 13.16 -0.23
CA SER A 224 -1.99 14.60 0.06
C SER A 224 -2.24 14.89 1.54
N VAL A 225 -2.96 13.99 2.23
CA VAL A 225 -3.25 14.08 3.65
C VAL A 225 -2.01 13.61 4.44
N LEU A 226 -1.74 14.25 5.58
CA LEU A 226 -0.77 13.78 6.58
C LEU A 226 -1.45 13.53 7.92
N ARG A 227 -0.99 12.50 8.64
CA ARG A 227 -1.59 12.09 9.90
C ARG A 227 -0.83 12.78 11.00
N ARG A 228 -1.56 13.28 11.99
CA ARG A 228 -0.96 13.84 13.20
C ARG A 228 -0.07 12.83 13.90
N PRO A 229 1.22 13.15 14.15
CA PRO A 229 2.14 12.25 14.83
C PRO A 229 1.71 11.92 16.28
N ASP A 230 0.97 12.83 16.91
CA ASP A 230 0.49 12.74 18.28
C ASP A 230 -0.87 12.06 18.40
N CYS A 231 -1.51 11.67 17.28
CA CYS A 231 -2.75 10.91 17.35
C CYS A 231 -2.46 9.50 17.90
N ARG A 232 -2.54 9.39 19.23
CA ARG A 232 -2.33 8.15 19.97
C ARG A 232 -3.56 7.29 20.17
N LYS A 233 -4.74 7.81 19.79
CA LYS A 233 -6.02 7.17 20.07
C LYS A 233 -6.18 5.78 19.44
N TYR A 234 -5.32 5.40 18.49
CA TYR A 234 -5.54 4.26 17.62
C TYR A 234 -4.31 3.35 17.44
N TRP A 235 -3.41 3.25 18.43
CA TRP A 235 -2.17 2.46 18.31
C TRP A 235 -2.39 0.93 18.24
N GLY A 236 -3.63 0.44 18.28
CA GLY A 236 -3.99 -0.95 18.01
C GLY A 236 -4.37 -1.26 16.55
N GLU A 237 -4.32 -0.27 15.66
CA GLU A 237 -4.83 -0.42 14.29
C GLU A 237 -3.82 -0.96 13.29
N ARG A 238 -4.34 -1.57 12.22
CA ARG A 238 -3.53 -2.02 11.09
C ARG A 238 -2.83 -0.81 10.47
N VAL A 239 -1.51 -0.84 10.48
CA VAL A 239 -0.64 0.09 9.78
C VAL A 239 -0.06 -0.65 8.58
N PHE A 240 -0.32 -0.13 7.39
CA PHE A 240 0.22 -0.68 6.16
C PHE A 240 1.56 -0.03 5.83
N HIS A 241 2.49 -0.82 5.31
CA HIS A 241 3.84 -0.41 4.97
C HIS A 241 4.02 -0.36 3.46
N ALA A 242 4.69 0.68 2.95
CA ALA A 242 5.05 0.78 1.54
C ALA A 242 6.24 1.76 1.37
N GLN A 243 7.34 1.34 0.75
CA GLN A 243 8.54 2.17 0.45
C GLN A 243 8.99 3.10 1.59
N ASN A 244 9.28 2.54 2.77
CA ASN A 244 9.67 3.31 3.98
C ASN A 244 8.60 4.28 4.52
N ARG A 245 7.41 4.25 3.95
CA ARG A 245 6.24 4.97 4.43
C ARG A 245 5.36 4.04 5.25
N LYS A 246 4.61 4.66 6.15
CA LYS A 246 3.55 4.03 6.91
C LYS A 246 2.26 4.71 6.55
N PHE A 247 1.24 3.90 6.37
CA PHE A 247 -0.11 4.29 6.03
C PHE A 247 -0.99 3.78 7.16
N GLY A 248 -1.45 4.71 7.99
CA GLY A 248 -2.40 4.41 9.05
C GLY A 248 -3.74 5.05 8.73
N ARG A 249 -4.80 4.45 9.27
CA ARG A 249 -6.18 4.90 9.16
C ARG A 249 -6.39 6.28 9.78
N VAL A 250 -7.36 7.00 9.23
CA VAL A 250 -7.88 8.30 9.69
C VAL A 250 -9.40 8.18 9.77
N TYR A 251 -9.97 8.61 10.90
CA TYR A 251 -11.40 8.53 11.15
C TYR A 251 -12.12 9.86 10.99
N ASP A 252 -11.45 10.93 11.40
CA ASP A 252 -12.02 12.26 11.42
C ASP A 252 -10.96 13.33 11.13
N GLN A 253 -11.41 14.57 10.94
CA GLN A 253 -10.53 15.69 10.61
C GLN A 253 -9.53 16.01 11.73
N SER A 254 -9.79 15.58 12.97
CA SER A 254 -8.90 15.80 14.11
C SER A 254 -7.64 14.93 14.04
N ASP A 255 -7.67 13.82 13.28
CA ASP A 255 -6.53 12.95 12.97
C ASP A 255 -5.59 13.54 11.90
N VAL A 256 -6.08 14.49 11.11
CA VAL A 256 -5.33 15.13 10.01
C VAL A 256 -4.45 16.26 10.54
N ALA A 257 -3.20 16.33 10.07
CA ALA A 257 -2.26 17.38 10.45
C ALA A 257 -2.74 18.75 9.92
N ARG A 258 -2.64 19.80 10.75
CA ARG A 258 -3.03 21.16 10.34
C ARG A 258 -2.08 21.73 9.28
N GLY A 259 -2.62 22.57 8.40
CA GLY A 259 -1.82 23.36 7.43
C GLY A 259 -1.74 22.79 6.01
N PHE A 260 -2.59 21.83 5.66
CA PHE A 260 -2.75 21.40 4.27
C PHE A 260 -3.66 22.36 3.51
N PRO A 261 -3.39 22.63 2.23
CA PRO A 261 -4.21 23.55 1.44
C PRO A 261 -5.66 23.07 1.44
N THR A 262 -6.54 23.87 2.03
CA THR A 262 -7.98 23.62 2.16
C THR A 262 -8.74 23.88 0.86
N SER A 263 -8.05 24.21 -0.23
CA SER A 263 -8.67 24.61 -1.49
C SER A 263 -9.16 23.43 -2.34
N SER A 264 -8.86 22.19 -1.95
CA SER A 264 -9.30 21.00 -2.68
C SER A 264 -9.85 19.96 -1.71
N MET A 265 -10.97 19.34 -2.09
CA MET A 265 -11.58 18.23 -1.37
C MET A 265 -10.56 17.09 -1.18
N ASN A 266 -10.37 16.64 0.06
CA ASN A 266 -9.57 15.44 0.35
C ASN A 266 -10.44 14.17 0.41
N ALA A 267 -9.82 13.00 0.51
CA ALA A 267 -10.56 11.75 0.58
C ALA A 267 -11.54 11.67 1.77
N LEU A 268 -11.22 12.28 2.92
CA LEU A 268 -12.11 12.25 4.09
C LEU A 268 -13.39 13.04 3.84
N GLU A 269 -13.25 14.22 3.23
CA GLU A 269 -14.38 15.08 2.87
C GLU A 269 -15.25 14.40 1.82
N PHE A 270 -14.64 13.80 0.78
CA PHE A 270 -15.35 13.01 -0.23
C PHE A 270 -16.16 11.88 0.42
N LEU A 271 -15.55 11.17 1.37
CA LEU A 271 -16.18 10.08 2.10
C LEU A 271 -17.32 10.55 3.00
N ASN A 272 -17.17 11.68 3.69
CA ASN A 272 -18.24 12.25 4.50
C ASN A 272 -19.45 12.64 3.64
N ILE A 273 -19.23 13.20 2.45
CA ILE A 273 -20.33 13.50 1.50
C ILE A 273 -21.02 12.19 1.07
N LEU A 274 -20.26 11.16 0.69
CA LEU A 274 -20.86 9.87 0.32
C LEU A 274 -21.64 9.22 1.48
N LYS A 275 -21.19 9.41 2.71
CA LYS A 275 -21.88 8.92 3.91
C LYS A 275 -23.24 9.58 4.08
N GLU A 276 -23.34 10.87 3.83
CA GLU A 276 -24.58 11.63 3.93
C GLU A 276 -25.56 11.24 2.82
N GLU A 277 -25.06 11.07 1.60
CA GLU A 277 -25.87 10.69 0.43
C GLU A 277 -26.32 9.22 0.45
N ILE A 278 -25.51 8.32 1.02
CA ILE A 278 -25.80 6.88 1.05
C ILE A 278 -25.60 6.28 2.46
N PRO A 279 -26.38 6.72 3.47
CA PRO A 279 -26.14 6.41 4.88
C PRO A 279 -26.27 4.91 5.22
N HIS A 280 -27.13 4.19 4.49
CA HIS A 280 -27.34 2.76 4.67
C HIS A 280 -26.16 1.91 4.14
N LEU A 281 -25.19 2.50 3.44
CA LEU A 281 -23.99 1.78 2.98
C LEU A 281 -22.85 1.88 3.98
N TRP A 282 -22.86 2.92 4.81
CA TRP A 282 -21.70 3.33 5.57
C TRP A 282 -21.32 2.38 6.70
N PHE A 283 -22.29 1.66 7.28
CA PHE A 283 -22.01 0.69 8.33
C PHE A 283 -21.31 -0.57 7.80
N LYS A 284 -21.35 -0.81 6.48
CA LYS A 284 -20.74 -1.98 5.83
C LYS A 284 -19.38 -1.65 5.22
N ILE A 285 -19.14 -0.39 4.83
CA ILE A 285 -17.89 0.02 4.21
C ILE A 285 -17.02 0.79 5.19
N ARG A 286 -15.94 0.13 5.62
CA ARG A 286 -14.82 0.77 6.30
C ARG A 286 -13.97 1.49 5.27
N CYS A 287 -14.18 2.79 5.14
CA CYS A 287 -13.33 3.61 4.31
C CYS A 287 -12.21 4.25 5.13
N ASP A 288 -10.99 3.85 4.82
CA ASP A 288 -9.80 4.19 5.57
C ASP A 288 -8.95 5.08 4.71
N ILE A 289 -8.44 6.17 5.28
CA ILE A 289 -7.41 6.96 4.63
C ILE A 289 -6.07 6.44 5.08
N ALA A 290 -5.31 5.94 4.14
CA ALA A 290 -3.93 5.55 4.31
C ALA A 290 -3.05 6.81 4.23
N VAL A 291 -2.53 7.26 5.37
CA VAL A 291 -1.89 8.59 5.46
C VAL A 291 -0.41 8.53 5.86
N PHE A 292 0.44 9.33 5.20
CA PHE A 292 1.89 9.35 5.39
C PHE A 292 2.28 9.79 6.81
N ALA A 293 2.93 8.90 7.56
CA ALA A 293 3.64 9.26 8.78
C ALA A 293 5.09 9.67 8.44
N ARG A 294 5.46 10.94 8.65
CA ARG A 294 6.88 11.35 8.61
C ARG A 294 7.65 10.53 9.65
N ASN A 295 8.77 9.92 9.24
CA ASN A 295 9.72 9.33 10.18
C ASN A 295 10.25 10.43 11.10
N SER A 296 9.73 10.48 12.33
CA SER A 296 10.13 11.42 13.39
C SER A 296 11.60 11.31 13.80
N LYS A 297 12.34 10.32 13.27
CA LYS A 297 13.77 10.11 13.53
C LYS A 297 14.71 10.88 12.61
N LEU A 298 14.24 11.53 11.55
CA LEU A 298 15.01 12.61 10.93
C LEU A 298 14.89 13.86 11.80
N LYS A 299 15.47 13.79 13.01
CA LYS A 299 15.84 15.00 13.74
C LYS A 299 16.72 15.78 12.77
N SER A 300 16.21 16.90 12.27
CA SER A 300 17.04 17.92 11.64
C SER A 300 18.27 18.06 12.51
N LYS A 301 19.46 17.80 11.97
CA LYS A 301 20.71 18.12 12.68
C LYS A 301 20.54 19.52 13.27
N PRO A 302 20.78 19.73 14.58
CA PRO A 302 20.67 21.07 15.15
C PRO A 302 21.49 22.00 14.25
N ARG A 303 20.85 23.06 13.72
CA ARG A 303 21.55 24.07 12.95
C ARG A 303 22.76 24.49 13.77
N PRO A 304 24.00 24.40 13.25
CA PRO A 304 25.15 24.87 13.99
C PRO A 304 24.90 26.34 14.30
N LYS A 305 24.87 26.69 15.60
CA LYS A 305 24.82 28.07 16.07
C LYS A 305 26.17 28.72 15.79
N HIS A 306 26.54 28.90 14.52
CA HIS A 306 27.65 29.76 14.16
C HIS A 306 27.16 31.21 14.29
N ARG A 307 27.39 31.80 15.47
CA ARG A 307 27.51 33.26 15.57
C ARG A 307 28.70 33.67 14.70
N PRO A 308 28.52 34.55 13.69
CA PRO A 308 29.68 35.14 13.02
C PRO A 308 30.46 35.96 14.04
N LYS A 309 31.73 35.61 14.26
CA LYS A 309 32.66 36.47 15.00
C LYS A 309 32.86 37.72 14.16
N ARG A 310 32.51 38.88 14.75
CA ARG A 310 32.76 40.22 14.19
C ARG A 310 34.27 40.37 13.96
N VAL A 311 34.70 40.34 12.70
CA VAL A 311 36.08 40.67 12.32
C VAL A 311 36.25 42.17 12.54
N LYS A 312 37.16 42.56 13.45
CA LYS A 312 37.57 43.96 13.60
C LYS A 312 38.39 44.34 12.38
N THR A 313 37.87 45.25 11.56
CA THR A 313 38.61 45.88 10.47
C THR A 313 39.67 46.81 11.08
N GLY A 314 40.94 46.44 10.91
CA GLY A 314 42.06 47.32 11.19
C GLY A 314 42.18 48.40 10.12
N LYS A 315 42.25 49.67 10.54
CA LYS A 315 42.57 50.82 9.68
C LYS A 315 43.98 50.66 9.12
N VAL A 316 44.10 50.59 7.80
CA VAL A 316 45.38 50.77 7.09
C VAL A 316 45.61 52.26 6.88
N ARG A 317 46.76 52.75 7.36
CA ARG A 317 47.24 54.13 7.20
C ARG A 317 48.00 54.19 5.87
N VAL A 318 47.57 55.05 4.96
CA VAL A 318 48.25 55.33 3.68
C VAL A 318 49.20 56.49 3.91
N GLU A 319 50.51 56.24 3.82
CA GLU A 319 51.51 57.30 3.64
C GLU A 319 51.74 57.50 2.13
N ARG A 320 51.64 58.75 1.69
CA ARG A 320 51.93 59.19 0.32
C ARG A 320 53.45 59.39 0.18
N ILE A 321 54.00 58.93 -0.94
CA ILE A 321 55.18 59.50 -1.57
C ILE A 321 54.68 60.42 -2.69
#